data_AF-A0A9E0H9S9-F1
#
_entry.id   AF-A0A9E0H9S9-F1
#
_cell.length_a   1.000
_cell.length_b   1.000
_cell.length_c   1.000
_cell.angle_alpha   90.00
_cell.angle_beta   90.00
_cell.angle_gamma   90.00
#
_symmetry.space_group_name_H-M   'P 1'
#
loop_
_entity.id
_entity.type
_entity.pdbx_description
1 polymer ?
#
loop_
_entity_poly.entity_id
_entity_poly.type
_entity_poly.pdbx_seq_one_letter_code
_entity_poly.pdbx_strand_id
1 'polypeptide(L)'
;MIARVLLIAGSDSGGGAGIQADLKTATMLGGHGLTVITAITAQHSQGVTAVHPVPLPVVRAQLDAVISDFGVDAIKVGMVASPAMVDLLVEVLAPLAARGVPLVIDPVMVAASGARLIDDATIDALPRLLALARVVTPNRDELALLGGEAAVLATLADGAALLAKGGSDGDPIVDRLVDRAGELGRWSAPPIVTRHTHGTGCTLASAIATGLGQGRALADAVAQARTFVRIALHAAPGLGHGHGPLGHADVRQDVGPGPRLNQVTVPCQDYEASVAFYRRLGLRLLVASPPRYARFETAGGTTLSIEVATDATDATAGPGITVYLESDDLDAWVAALTATGLAFDHPPIDQPWRWREARLRDPAGNRLCLYQAGELRRFPPWRHTAD
;
A
#
# COMPACT_ATOMS: atom_id res chain seq x y z
N MET A 1 9.34 10.48 -12.17
CA MET A 1 9.85 11.34 -11.07
C MET A 1 9.43 10.71 -9.75
N ILE A 2 10.31 10.64 -8.75
CA ILE A 2 9.97 10.18 -7.40
C ILE A 2 9.36 11.36 -6.64
N ALA A 3 8.11 11.24 -6.20
CA ALA A 3 7.42 12.31 -5.47
C ALA A 3 8.00 12.45 -4.05
N ARG A 4 8.35 13.68 -3.64
CA ARG A 4 8.81 14.01 -2.28
C ARG A 4 7.61 14.37 -1.42
N VAL A 5 7.22 13.47 -0.52
CA VAL A 5 5.99 13.60 0.28
C VAL A 5 6.37 13.97 1.70
N LEU A 6 6.02 15.18 2.14
CA LEU A 6 6.23 15.62 3.52
C LEU A 6 5.10 15.12 4.42
N LEU A 7 5.46 14.27 5.38
CA LEU A 7 4.57 13.62 6.31
C LEU A 7 4.75 14.25 7.69
N ILE A 8 3.69 14.87 8.22
CA ILE A 8 3.70 15.59 9.50
C ILE A 8 2.75 14.88 10.45
N ALA A 9 3.28 14.14 11.43
CA ALA A 9 2.46 13.32 12.33
C ALA A 9 3.21 12.94 13.62
N GLY A 10 2.48 12.37 14.58
CA GLY A 10 3.06 11.69 15.73
C GLY A 10 3.69 10.35 15.36
N SER A 11 4.69 9.93 16.13
CA SER A 11 5.33 8.61 16.05
C SER A 11 4.58 7.58 16.88
N ASP A 12 4.04 6.55 16.22
CA ASP A 12 3.44 5.37 16.84
C ASP A 12 4.51 4.28 17.04
N SER A 13 4.86 4.01 18.30
CA SER A 13 5.85 2.97 18.63
C SER A 13 5.47 1.57 18.13
N GLY A 14 4.18 1.27 17.98
CA GLY A 14 3.68 0.00 17.44
C GLY A 14 3.80 -0.08 15.91
N GLY A 15 4.10 1.03 15.25
CA GLY A 15 4.34 1.11 13.82
C GLY A 15 3.13 0.85 12.94
N GLY A 16 1.91 0.88 13.49
CA GLY A 16 0.68 0.59 12.76
C GLY A 16 -0.03 1.83 12.21
N ALA A 17 0.17 2.98 12.84
CA ALA A 17 -0.34 4.29 12.43
C ALA A 17 0.77 5.35 12.46
N GLY A 18 0.38 6.63 12.54
CA GLY A 18 1.31 7.76 12.68
C GLY A 18 2.32 7.85 11.54
N ILE A 19 3.47 8.45 11.84
CA ILE A 19 4.53 8.68 10.86
C ILE A 19 5.08 7.36 10.27
N GLN A 20 4.98 6.25 10.99
CA GLN A 20 5.40 4.93 10.53
C GLN A 20 4.50 4.40 9.42
N ALA A 21 3.17 4.46 9.59
CA ALA A 21 2.23 4.08 8.54
C ALA A 21 2.33 5.03 7.35
N ASP A 22 2.50 6.32 7.61
CA ASP A 22 2.68 7.33 6.58
C ASP A 22 3.91 7.03 5.71
N LEU A 23 5.08 6.79 6.33
CA LEU A 23 6.33 6.50 5.62
C LEU A 23 6.27 5.19 4.85
N LYS A 24 5.70 4.13 5.45
CA LYS A 24 5.47 2.84 4.77
C LYS A 24 4.60 3.05 3.53
N THR A 25 3.53 3.83 3.66
CA THR A 25 2.59 4.07 2.56
C THR A 25 3.25 4.81 1.40
N ALA A 26 3.95 5.93 1.69
CA ALA A 26 4.66 6.69 0.67
C ALA A 26 5.73 5.82 -0.03
N THR A 27 6.49 5.05 0.74
CA THR A 27 7.53 4.15 0.22
C THR A 27 6.94 3.08 -0.70
N MET A 28 5.88 2.40 -0.26
CA MET A 28 5.24 1.33 -1.03
C MET A 28 4.54 1.82 -2.30
N LEU A 29 4.19 3.10 -2.36
CA LEU A 29 3.66 3.75 -3.57
C LEU A 29 4.74 4.38 -4.45
N GLY A 30 6.02 4.21 -4.12
CA GLY A 30 7.15 4.70 -4.90
C GLY A 30 7.46 6.19 -4.70
N GLY A 31 6.98 6.80 -3.61
CA GLY A 31 7.35 8.13 -3.17
C GLY A 31 8.57 8.11 -2.22
N HIS A 32 9.23 9.25 -2.08
CA HIS A 32 10.22 9.51 -1.04
C HIS A 32 9.54 10.24 0.12
N GLY A 33 9.41 9.56 1.27
CA GLY A 33 8.81 10.14 2.46
C GLY A 33 9.80 11.00 3.24
N LEU A 34 9.48 12.28 3.42
CA LEU A 34 10.11 13.21 4.35
C LEU A 34 9.26 13.27 5.62
N THR A 35 9.86 13.31 6.80
CA THR A 35 9.11 13.20 8.06
C THR A 35 9.35 14.37 8.99
N VAL A 36 8.28 14.87 9.59
CA VAL A 36 8.31 15.81 10.72
C VAL A 36 7.50 15.22 11.86
N ILE A 37 8.16 14.94 12.97
CA ILE A 37 7.55 14.29 14.12
C ILE A 37 6.99 15.34 15.07
N THR A 38 5.68 15.30 15.33
CA THR A 38 4.98 16.26 16.21
C THR A 38 4.85 15.78 17.66
N ALA A 39 4.87 14.46 17.87
CA ALA A 39 4.84 13.82 19.18
C ALA A 39 5.42 12.41 19.10
N ILE A 40 5.85 11.85 20.22
CA ILE A 40 6.21 10.44 20.36
C ILE A 40 5.16 9.78 21.26
N THR A 41 4.58 8.66 20.82
CA THR A 41 3.62 7.90 21.63
C THR A 41 4.18 6.55 22.01
N ALA A 42 4.03 6.17 23.29
CA ALA A 42 4.19 4.80 23.73
C ALA A 42 2.87 4.07 23.45
N GLN A 43 2.77 3.52 22.24
CA GLN A 43 1.54 3.01 21.67
C GLN A 43 1.72 1.58 21.15
N HIS A 44 0.67 0.77 21.29
CA HIS A 44 0.59 -0.61 20.83
C HIS A 44 -0.84 -0.93 20.39
N SER A 45 -1.10 -2.16 19.91
CA SER A 45 -2.41 -2.55 19.36
C SER A 45 -3.59 -2.46 20.34
N GLN A 46 -3.35 -2.24 21.64
CA GLN A 46 -4.40 -2.15 22.66
C GLN A 46 -4.62 -0.71 23.16
N GLY A 47 -3.80 0.25 22.73
CA GLY A 47 -3.97 1.65 23.12
C GLY A 47 -2.68 2.44 23.20
N VAL A 48 -2.81 3.63 23.81
CA VAL A 48 -1.72 4.59 24.05
C VAL A 48 -1.50 4.69 25.55
N THR A 49 -0.26 4.54 25.99
CA THR A 49 0.13 4.59 27.41
C THR A 49 0.85 5.88 27.80
N ALA A 50 1.49 6.54 26.84
CA ALA A 50 2.11 7.85 27.04
C ALA A 50 2.16 8.63 25.73
N VAL A 51 2.11 9.96 25.84
CA VAL A 51 2.29 10.90 24.73
C VAL A 51 3.30 11.95 25.17
N HIS A 52 4.35 12.14 24.38
CA HIS A 52 5.36 13.18 24.59
C HIS A 52 5.36 14.14 23.39
N PRO A 53 4.85 15.38 23.55
CA PRO A 53 4.86 16.35 22.46
C PRO A 53 6.28 16.80 22.15
N VAL A 54 6.63 16.90 20.86
CA VAL A 54 7.92 17.46 20.43
C VAL A 54 7.85 18.99 20.56
N PRO A 55 8.85 19.65 21.17
CA PRO A 55 8.86 21.10 21.29
C PRO A 55 8.74 21.81 19.93
N LEU A 56 7.93 22.87 19.85
CA LEU A 56 7.69 23.62 18.61
C LEU A 56 8.98 24.08 17.89
N PRO A 57 10.03 24.56 18.57
CA PRO A 57 11.29 24.92 17.90
C PRO A 57 11.96 23.73 17.20
N VAL A 58 11.81 22.52 17.75
CA VAL A 58 12.33 21.29 17.14
C VAL A 58 11.47 20.86 15.95
N VAL A 59 10.15 21.03 16.03
CA VAL A 59 9.26 20.80 14.87
C VAL A 59 9.58 21.77 13.72
N ARG A 60 9.78 23.05 14.04
CA ARG A 60 10.24 24.05 13.06
C ARG A 60 11.57 23.66 12.43
N ALA A 61 12.56 23.28 13.24
CA ALA A 61 13.87 22.87 12.71
C ALA A 61 13.78 21.66 11.76
N GLN A 62 12.91 20.68 12.06
CA GLN A 62 12.65 19.56 11.16
C GLN A 62 12.02 20.02 9.84
N LEU A 63 11.00 20.88 9.90
CA LEU A 63 10.35 21.46 8.71
C LEU A 63 11.36 22.20 7.83
N ASP A 64 12.14 23.10 8.43
CA ASP A 64 13.12 23.91 7.71
C ASP A 64 14.19 23.04 7.05
N ALA A 65 14.70 22.01 7.75
CA ALA A 65 15.71 21.09 7.23
C ALA A 65 15.22 20.34 5.98
N VAL A 66 14.03 19.73 6.04
CA VAL A 66 13.55 18.91 4.91
C VAL A 66 13.03 19.75 3.75
N ILE A 67 12.37 20.89 4.02
CA ILE A 67 11.81 21.75 2.98
C ILE A 67 12.93 22.45 2.20
N SER A 68 13.99 22.92 2.87
CA SER A 68 15.06 23.69 2.23
C SER A 68 16.00 22.86 1.36
N ASP A 69 16.27 21.60 1.76
CA ASP A 69 17.17 20.70 1.02
C ASP A 69 16.44 19.95 -0.09
N PHE A 70 15.37 19.23 0.27
CA PHE A 70 14.71 18.32 -0.67
C PHE A 70 13.65 19.02 -1.51
N GLY A 71 12.98 20.06 -0.99
CA GLY A 71 11.70 20.53 -1.52
C GLY A 71 10.55 19.53 -1.27
N VAL A 72 9.33 19.90 -1.66
CA VAL A 72 8.12 19.12 -1.36
C VAL A 72 7.15 19.13 -2.54
N ASP A 73 6.66 17.95 -2.92
CA ASP A 73 5.66 17.78 -4.00
C ASP A 73 4.24 17.57 -3.46
N ALA A 74 4.09 17.07 -2.24
CA ALA A 74 2.81 16.97 -1.53
C ALA A 74 3.04 16.89 -0.02
N ILE A 75 2.04 17.31 0.75
CA ILE A 75 2.10 17.31 2.22
C ILE A 75 0.93 16.50 2.76
N LYS A 76 1.19 15.62 3.73
CA LYS A 76 0.17 15.02 4.58
C LYS A 76 0.35 15.51 6.00
N VAL A 77 -0.73 16.01 6.60
CA VAL A 77 -0.78 16.33 8.04
C VAL A 77 -1.71 15.34 8.72
N GLY A 78 -1.21 14.67 9.77
CA GLY A 78 -1.98 13.81 10.65
C GLY A 78 -2.31 14.51 11.97
N MET A 79 -2.12 13.80 13.09
CA MET A 79 -2.40 14.30 14.44
C MET A 79 -1.64 15.61 14.75
N VAL A 80 -2.37 16.65 15.11
CA VAL A 80 -1.87 17.96 15.57
C VAL A 80 -2.31 18.16 17.02
N ALA A 81 -1.36 18.28 17.96
CA ALA A 81 -1.64 18.13 19.39
C ALA A 81 -1.95 19.44 20.15
N SER A 82 -1.88 20.61 19.52
CA SER A 82 -2.17 21.89 20.18
C SER A 82 -2.52 23.01 19.20
N PRO A 83 -3.19 24.09 19.66
CA PRO A 83 -3.42 25.28 18.85
C PRO A 83 -2.11 25.93 18.35
N ALA A 84 -1.07 25.94 19.20
CA ALA A 84 0.23 26.51 18.83
C ALA A 84 0.94 25.69 17.73
N MET A 85 0.73 24.37 17.70
CA MET A 85 1.18 23.54 16.57
C MET A 85 0.40 23.88 15.29
N VAL A 86 -0.92 24.07 15.38
CA VAL A 86 -1.73 24.54 14.24
C VAL A 86 -1.17 25.85 13.70
N ASP A 87 -0.87 26.82 14.58
CA ASP A 87 -0.32 28.12 14.19
C ASP A 87 1.02 28.01 13.48
N LEU A 88 1.95 27.20 14.02
CA LEU A 88 3.24 26.92 13.38
C LEU A 88 3.06 26.28 11.99
N LEU A 89 2.16 25.31 11.86
CA LEU A 89 1.92 24.64 10.57
C LEU A 89 1.28 25.59 9.56
N VAL A 90 0.33 26.43 9.97
CA VAL A 90 -0.25 27.44 9.08
C VAL A 90 0.81 28.41 8.58
N GLU A 91 1.68 28.89 9.47
CA GLU A 91 2.78 29.81 9.13
C GLU A 91 3.71 29.21 8.06
N VAL A 92 4.13 27.95 8.24
CA VAL A 92 5.10 27.29 7.36
C VAL A 92 4.48 26.78 6.07
N LEU A 93 3.26 26.23 6.12
CA LEU A 93 2.66 25.52 5.00
C LEU A 93 1.84 26.43 4.08
N ALA A 94 1.34 27.59 4.54
CA ALA A 94 0.57 28.50 3.70
C ALA A 94 1.34 28.97 2.44
N PRO A 95 2.63 29.35 2.51
CA PRO A 95 3.41 29.70 1.33
C PRO A 95 3.57 28.55 0.33
N LEU A 96 3.65 27.30 0.83
CA LEU A 96 3.74 26.10 -0.02
C LEU A 96 2.40 25.82 -0.72
N ALA A 97 1.29 25.94 0.01
CA ALA A 97 -0.06 25.82 -0.55
C ALA A 97 -0.31 26.89 -1.63
N ALA A 98 0.10 28.14 -1.40
CA ALA A 98 -0.01 29.23 -2.40
C ALA A 98 0.80 28.95 -3.68
N ARG A 99 1.87 28.15 -3.60
CA ARG A 99 2.66 27.69 -4.74
C ARG A 99 2.08 26.45 -5.43
N GLY A 100 0.94 25.95 -4.97
CA GLY A 100 0.25 24.79 -5.54
C GLY A 100 0.68 23.44 -4.98
N VAL A 101 1.47 23.39 -3.89
CA VAL A 101 1.77 22.13 -3.21
C VAL A 101 0.48 21.62 -2.54
N PRO A 102 -0.03 20.43 -2.88
CA PRO A 102 -1.27 19.90 -2.32
C PRO A 102 -1.08 19.45 -0.86
N LEU A 103 -1.97 19.91 0.01
CA LEU A 103 -2.05 19.49 1.42
C LEU A 103 -3.20 18.50 1.62
N VAL A 104 -2.90 17.30 2.10
CA VAL A 104 -3.88 16.33 2.57
C VAL A 104 -3.94 16.42 4.09
N ILE A 105 -5.08 16.86 4.63
CA ILE A 105 -5.25 16.97 6.08
C ILE A 105 -6.13 15.82 6.56
N ASP A 106 -5.54 14.93 7.37
CA ASP A 106 -6.22 13.87 8.10
C ASP A 106 -6.47 14.37 9.53
N PRO A 107 -7.69 14.86 9.85
CA PRO A 107 -7.97 15.54 11.11
C PRO A 107 -8.12 14.51 12.24
N VAL A 108 -7.04 13.82 12.57
CA VAL A 108 -7.01 12.75 13.57
C VAL A 108 -7.33 13.33 14.96
N MET A 109 -8.53 13.03 15.47
CA MET A 109 -8.98 13.53 16.79
C MET A 109 -9.03 12.42 17.85
N VAL A 110 -9.21 11.17 17.43
CA VAL A 110 -9.41 10.01 18.30
C VAL A 110 -8.57 8.84 17.78
N ALA A 111 -7.88 8.15 18.68
CA ALA A 111 -7.13 6.94 18.34
C ALA A 111 -8.08 5.79 17.97
N ALA A 112 -7.58 4.79 17.22
CA ALA A 112 -8.34 3.57 16.93
C ALA A 112 -8.79 2.82 18.19
N SER A 113 -8.12 3.05 19.33
CA SER A 113 -8.51 2.51 20.65
C SER A 113 -9.58 3.34 21.38
N GLY A 114 -10.10 4.41 20.76
CA GLY A 114 -11.09 5.32 21.34
C GLY A 114 -10.51 6.44 22.24
N ALA A 115 -9.19 6.51 22.40
CA ALA A 115 -8.57 7.56 23.22
C ALA A 115 -8.63 8.92 22.49
N ARG A 116 -9.16 9.96 23.15
CA ARG A 116 -9.14 11.32 22.64
C ARG A 116 -7.69 11.82 22.55
N LEU A 117 -7.29 12.31 21.37
CA LEU A 117 -5.91 12.72 21.08
C LEU A 117 -5.71 14.23 21.12
N ILE A 118 -6.78 15.02 20.96
CA ILE A 118 -6.73 16.48 20.94
C ILE A 118 -7.84 17.08 21.82
N ASP A 119 -7.58 18.23 22.42
CA ASP A 119 -8.53 18.98 23.25
C ASP A 119 -9.47 19.88 22.40
N ASP A 120 -10.49 20.46 23.04
CA ASP A 120 -11.47 21.31 22.37
C ASP A 120 -10.83 22.56 21.75
N ALA A 121 -9.84 23.15 22.45
CA ALA A 121 -9.09 24.31 21.95
C ALA A 121 -8.36 24.00 20.63
N THR A 122 -7.83 22.79 20.48
CA THR A 122 -7.20 22.34 19.24
C THR A 122 -8.21 22.12 18.13
N ILE A 123 -9.40 21.58 18.45
CA ILE A 123 -10.50 21.44 17.49
C ILE A 123 -10.93 22.81 16.95
N ASP A 124 -11.09 23.80 17.83
CA ASP A 124 -11.45 25.17 17.45
C ASP A 124 -10.38 25.86 16.58
N ALA A 125 -9.12 25.44 16.73
CA ALA A 125 -8.01 25.96 15.93
C ALA A 125 -7.90 25.33 14.54
N LEU A 126 -8.34 24.07 14.35
CA LEU A 126 -8.18 23.28 13.12
C LEU A 126 -8.67 23.99 11.84
N PRO A 127 -9.80 24.73 11.82
CA PRO A 127 -10.26 25.41 10.62
C PRO A 127 -9.20 26.27 9.93
N ARG A 128 -8.27 26.87 10.69
CA ARG A 128 -7.14 27.64 10.14
C ARG A 128 -6.23 26.81 9.24
N LEU A 129 -5.98 25.55 9.63
CA LEU A 129 -5.20 24.61 8.84
C LEU A 129 -6.02 23.99 7.70
N LEU A 130 -7.31 23.69 7.93
CA LEU A 130 -8.20 23.14 6.91
C LEU A 130 -8.35 24.08 5.70
N ALA A 131 -8.30 25.39 5.93
CA ALA A 131 -8.35 26.40 4.87
C ALA A 131 -7.19 26.28 3.85
N LEU A 132 -6.08 25.62 4.21
CA LEU A 132 -4.94 25.37 3.33
C LEU A 132 -5.04 24.03 2.57
N ALA A 133 -6.00 23.19 2.91
CA ALA A 133 -6.07 21.82 2.40
C ALA A 133 -6.39 21.80 0.90
N ARG A 134 -5.77 20.87 0.18
CA ARG A 134 -6.28 20.38 -1.12
C ARG A 134 -7.42 19.39 -0.90
N VAL A 135 -7.30 18.54 0.12
CA VAL A 135 -8.35 17.61 0.54
C VAL A 135 -8.28 17.35 2.04
N VAL A 136 -9.44 17.24 2.68
CA VAL A 136 -9.58 16.84 4.08
C VAL A 136 -10.26 15.47 4.15
N THR A 137 -9.76 14.58 5.01
CA THR A 137 -10.18 13.16 5.03
C THR A 137 -10.79 12.73 6.38
N PRO A 138 -11.81 13.41 6.95
CA PRO A 138 -12.38 13.03 8.23
C PRO A 138 -13.17 11.73 8.12
N ASN A 139 -13.15 10.92 9.18
CA ASN A 139 -14.13 9.86 9.38
C ASN A 139 -15.49 10.45 9.84
N ARG A 140 -16.50 9.60 10.05
CA ARG A 140 -17.85 10.06 10.45
C ARG A 140 -17.86 10.84 11.77
N ASP A 141 -17.11 10.37 12.77
CA ASP A 141 -17.06 11.00 14.09
C ASP A 141 -16.28 12.32 14.05
N GLU A 142 -15.14 12.33 13.35
CA GLU A 142 -14.33 13.53 13.10
C GLU A 142 -15.14 14.57 12.31
N LEU A 143 -15.93 14.14 11.32
CA LEU A 143 -16.79 15.03 10.55
C LEU A 143 -17.89 15.65 11.42
N ALA A 144 -18.47 14.89 12.34
CA ALA A 144 -19.45 15.40 13.29
C ALA A 144 -18.83 16.44 14.24
N LEU A 145 -17.60 16.19 14.74
CA LEU A 145 -16.85 17.13 15.58
C LEU A 145 -16.49 18.42 14.82
N LEU A 146 -16.28 18.34 13.51
CA LEU A 146 -16.03 19.50 12.65
C LEU A 146 -17.31 20.27 12.23
N GLY A 147 -18.48 19.89 12.77
CA GLY A 147 -19.76 20.54 12.45
C GLY A 147 -20.44 20.05 11.16
N GLY A 148 -19.98 18.94 10.59
CA GLY A 148 -20.57 18.29 9.42
C GLY A 148 -20.04 18.76 8.07
N GLU A 149 -20.55 18.15 7.00
CA GLU A 149 -20.11 18.36 5.61
C GLU A 149 -20.15 19.85 5.21
N ALA A 150 -21.26 20.54 5.50
CA ALA A 150 -21.43 21.95 5.16
C ALA A 150 -20.43 22.88 5.86
N ALA A 151 -20.14 22.64 7.15
CA ALA A 151 -19.19 23.46 7.93
C ALA A 151 -17.75 23.29 7.43
N VAL A 152 -17.36 22.05 7.12
CA VAL A 152 -16.04 21.77 6.54
C VAL A 152 -15.92 22.43 5.17
N LEU A 153 -16.87 22.21 4.25
CA LEU A 153 -16.85 22.81 2.91
C LEU A 153 -16.84 24.34 2.93
N ALA A 154 -17.50 24.97 3.91
CA ALA A 154 -17.44 26.42 4.10
C ALA A 154 -16.04 26.92 4.50
N THR A 155 -15.25 26.08 5.16
CA THR A 155 -13.88 26.41 5.60
C THR A 155 -12.84 26.25 4.49
N LEU A 156 -13.05 25.29 3.58
CA LEU A 156 -12.07 24.96 2.53
C LEU A 156 -11.91 26.08 1.49
N ALA A 157 -10.70 26.21 0.92
CA ALA A 157 -10.47 27.09 -0.23
C ALA A 157 -11.20 26.57 -1.50
N ASP A 158 -11.39 27.44 -2.49
CA ASP A 158 -12.01 27.04 -3.75
C ASP A 158 -11.21 25.95 -4.46
N GLY A 159 -11.94 24.96 -4.99
CA GLY A 159 -11.38 23.78 -5.62
C GLY A 159 -10.93 22.70 -4.65
N ALA A 160 -10.73 22.98 -3.35
CA ALA A 160 -10.43 21.96 -2.35
C ALA A 160 -11.66 21.09 -2.04
N ALA A 161 -11.41 19.87 -1.59
CA ALA A 161 -12.45 18.87 -1.41
C ALA A 161 -12.47 18.25 -0.01
N LEU A 162 -13.62 17.70 0.35
CA LEU A 162 -13.83 16.84 1.49
C LEU A 162 -13.98 15.39 0.99
N LEU A 163 -13.17 14.47 1.50
CA LEU A 163 -13.40 13.04 1.38
C LEU A 163 -14.13 12.55 2.63
N ALA A 164 -15.45 12.54 2.58
CA ALA A 164 -16.29 11.98 3.62
C ALA A 164 -16.23 10.44 3.57
N LYS A 165 -15.53 9.85 4.54
CA LYS A 165 -15.33 8.39 4.62
C LYS A 165 -16.57 7.70 5.20
N GLY A 166 -16.99 6.60 4.59
CA GLY A 166 -18.15 5.81 5.04
C GLY A 166 -17.94 5.09 6.38
N GLY A 167 -16.68 4.92 6.80
CA GLY A 167 -16.33 4.20 8.03
C GLY A 167 -16.35 2.68 7.84
N SER A 168 -16.77 1.95 8.87
CA SER A 168 -16.89 0.48 8.87
C SER A 168 -18.34 -0.03 8.83
N ASP A 169 -19.31 0.88 8.96
CA ASP A 169 -20.71 0.54 9.16
C ASP A 169 -21.49 0.74 7.86
N GLY A 170 -22.22 -0.30 7.45
CA GLY A 170 -23.01 -0.30 6.21
C GLY A 170 -22.55 -1.36 5.22
N ASP A 171 -23.49 -1.80 4.38
CA ASP A 171 -23.22 -2.71 3.27
C ASP A 171 -24.01 -2.23 2.03
N PRO A 172 -23.35 -1.58 1.05
CA PRO A 172 -21.91 -1.32 0.97
C PRO A 172 -21.44 -0.12 1.82
N ILE A 173 -20.14 -0.07 2.15
CA ILE A 173 -19.47 1.14 2.65
C ILE A 173 -19.27 2.11 1.48
N VAL A 174 -19.62 3.39 1.68
CA VAL A 174 -19.55 4.43 0.65
C VAL A 174 -18.67 5.59 1.10
N ASP A 175 -17.65 5.89 0.29
CA ASP A 175 -16.83 7.10 0.44
C ASP A 175 -17.25 8.12 -0.64
N ARG A 176 -17.38 9.39 -0.25
CA ARG A 176 -17.77 10.48 -1.15
C ARG A 176 -16.69 11.56 -1.15
N LEU A 177 -16.24 11.94 -2.33
CA LEU A 177 -15.39 13.11 -2.55
C LEU A 177 -16.28 14.24 -3.04
N VAL A 178 -16.37 15.32 -2.27
CA VAL A 178 -17.26 16.45 -2.53
C VAL A 178 -16.50 17.77 -2.40
N ASP A 179 -16.85 18.76 -3.22
CA ASP A 179 -16.43 20.14 -3.07
C ASP A 179 -17.66 21.06 -3.01
N ARG A 180 -17.45 22.39 -3.08
CA ARG A 180 -18.53 23.38 -3.06
C ARG A 180 -19.44 23.31 -4.31
N ALA A 181 -18.96 22.74 -5.42
CA ALA A 181 -19.72 22.58 -6.65
C ALA A 181 -20.52 21.27 -6.69
N GLY A 182 -20.11 20.25 -5.92
CA GLY A 182 -20.87 19.02 -5.73
C GLY A 182 -20.00 17.79 -5.57
N GLU A 183 -20.51 16.64 -5.99
CA GLU A 183 -19.80 15.35 -5.89
C GLU A 183 -18.81 15.19 -7.04
N LEU A 184 -17.53 15.04 -6.68
CA LEU A 184 -16.41 14.79 -7.61
C LEU A 184 -16.13 13.30 -7.81
N GLY A 185 -16.56 12.47 -6.86
CA GLY A 185 -16.36 11.03 -6.92
C GLY A 185 -17.10 10.29 -5.82
N ARG A 186 -17.51 9.07 -6.14
CA ARG A 186 -18.18 8.15 -5.21
C ARG A 186 -17.63 6.77 -5.43
N TRP A 187 -17.31 6.10 -4.33
CA TRP A 187 -16.88 4.72 -4.39
C TRP A 187 -17.57 3.88 -3.33
N SER A 188 -18.07 2.72 -3.74
CA SER A 188 -18.69 1.74 -2.87
C SER A 188 -17.87 0.45 -2.86
N ALA A 189 -17.83 -0.23 -1.71
CA ALA A 189 -17.27 -1.58 -1.62
C ALA A 189 -17.86 -2.32 -0.42
N PRO A 190 -17.88 -3.67 -0.43
CA PRO A 190 -18.27 -4.45 0.74
C PRO A 190 -17.33 -4.17 1.94
N PRO A 191 -17.86 -4.26 3.17
CA PRO A 191 -17.05 -4.19 4.37
C PRO A 191 -16.02 -5.32 4.43
N ILE A 192 -14.83 -5.03 4.95
CA ILE A 192 -13.79 -6.04 5.21
C ILE A 192 -13.84 -6.37 6.70
N VAL A 193 -14.24 -7.61 7.03
CA VAL A 193 -14.29 -8.08 8.42
C VAL A 193 -12.87 -8.43 8.89
N THR A 194 -12.26 -7.54 9.66
CA THR A 194 -10.93 -7.74 10.27
C THR A 194 -10.79 -6.90 11.54
N ARG A 195 -10.00 -7.39 12.50
CA ARG A 195 -9.60 -6.58 13.68
C ARG A 195 -8.40 -5.67 13.38
N HIS A 196 -7.72 -5.89 12.25
CA HIS A 196 -6.48 -5.21 11.89
C HIS A 196 -6.74 -3.91 11.14
N THR A 197 -7.35 -2.95 11.82
CA THR A 197 -7.79 -1.66 11.25
C THR A 197 -6.93 -0.48 11.71
N HIS A 198 -5.92 -0.72 12.55
CA HIS A 198 -5.07 0.33 13.10
C HIS A 198 -4.26 1.00 11.98
N GLY A 199 -4.39 2.32 11.87
CA GLY A 199 -3.73 3.12 10.84
C GLY A 199 -4.47 3.27 9.50
N THR A 200 -5.71 2.78 9.38
CA THR A 200 -6.51 2.88 8.13
C THR A 200 -6.63 4.31 7.60
N GLY A 201 -6.95 5.28 8.47
CA GLY A 201 -7.06 6.70 8.10
C GLY A 201 -5.72 7.30 7.63
N CYS A 202 -4.67 7.12 8.43
CA CYS A 202 -3.33 7.63 8.12
C CYS A 202 -2.81 7.08 6.79
N THR A 203 -3.01 5.78 6.57
CA THR A 203 -2.64 5.09 5.31
C THR A 203 -3.40 5.68 4.13
N LEU A 204 -4.72 5.89 4.24
CA LEU A 204 -5.51 6.49 3.17
C LEU A 204 -5.00 7.89 2.81
N ALA A 205 -4.84 8.76 3.81
CA ALA A 205 -4.40 10.13 3.61
C ALA A 205 -2.99 10.21 3.00
N SER A 206 -2.06 9.39 3.49
CA SER A 206 -0.69 9.32 2.98
C SER A 206 -0.63 8.77 1.55
N ALA A 207 -1.50 7.82 1.21
CA ALA A 207 -1.61 7.32 -0.15
C ALA A 207 -2.16 8.38 -1.11
N ILE A 208 -3.16 9.17 -0.68
CA ILE A 208 -3.67 10.31 -1.46
C ILE A 208 -2.57 11.35 -1.68
N ALA A 209 -1.85 11.74 -0.62
CA ALA A 209 -0.76 12.70 -0.71
C ALA A 209 0.33 12.23 -1.68
N THR A 210 0.69 10.94 -1.61
CA THR A 210 1.67 10.36 -2.53
C THR A 210 1.18 10.40 -3.98
N GLY A 211 -0.08 10.04 -4.24
CA GLY A 211 -0.65 10.11 -5.59
C GLY A 211 -0.70 11.54 -6.13
N LEU A 212 -1.05 12.52 -5.30
CA LEU A 212 -1.06 13.94 -5.66
C LEU A 212 0.36 14.45 -5.96
N GLY A 213 1.35 14.09 -5.15
CA GLY A 213 2.77 14.42 -5.40
C GLY A 213 3.32 13.78 -6.69
N GLN A 214 2.72 12.69 -7.15
CA GLN A 214 3.01 12.08 -8.45
C GLN A 214 2.27 12.76 -9.63
N GLY A 215 1.51 13.83 -9.36
CA GLY A 215 0.76 14.58 -10.38
C GLY A 215 -0.58 13.97 -10.78
N ARG A 216 -1.13 13.04 -10.00
CA ARG A 216 -2.45 12.45 -10.29
C ARG A 216 -3.56 13.44 -10.03
N ALA A 217 -4.66 13.32 -10.79
CA ALA A 217 -5.91 13.99 -10.44
C ALA A 217 -6.41 13.49 -9.08
N LEU A 218 -7.11 14.36 -8.34
CA LEU A 218 -7.53 14.05 -6.96
C LEU A 218 -8.40 12.79 -6.87
N ALA A 219 -9.38 12.62 -7.77
CA ALA A 219 -10.23 11.43 -7.78
C ALA A 219 -9.42 10.15 -8.04
N ASP A 220 -8.41 10.19 -8.92
CA ASP A 220 -7.54 9.06 -9.21
C ASP A 220 -6.63 8.72 -8.03
N ALA A 221 -6.09 9.74 -7.34
CA ALA A 221 -5.30 9.57 -6.13
C ALA A 221 -6.14 8.92 -5.02
N VAL A 222 -7.41 9.34 -4.85
CA VAL A 222 -8.36 8.72 -3.91
C VAL A 222 -8.66 7.28 -4.31
N ALA A 223 -8.93 7.00 -5.59
CA ALA A 223 -9.20 5.64 -6.06
C ALA A 223 -8.00 4.71 -5.81
N GLN A 224 -6.77 5.16 -6.10
CA GLN A 224 -5.55 4.41 -5.82
C GLN A 224 -5.36 4.17 -4.32
N ALA A 225 -5.58 5.19 -3.49
CA ALA A 225 -5.43 5.11 -2.05
C ALA A 225 -6.43 4.11 -1.42
N ARG A 226 -7.68 4.12 -1.88
CA ARG A 226 -8.70 3.15 -1.44
C ARG A 226 -8.29 1.73 -1.80
N THR A 227 -7.81 1.50 -3.02
CA THR A 227 -7.28 0.19 -3.43
C THR A 227 -6.10 -0.22 -2.56
N PHE A 228 -5.15 0.68 -2.26
CA PHE A 228 -4.01 0.43 -1.38
C PHE A 228 -4.47 -0.07 -0.01
N VAL A 229 -5.34 0.70 0.65
CA VAL A 229 -5.85 0.41 1.99
C VAL A 229 -6.59 -0.92 2.02
N ARG A 230 -7.43 -1.21 1.01
CA ARG A 230 -8.18 -2.47 0.96
C ARG A 230 -7.26 -3.69 0.81
N ILE A 231 -6.25 -3.60 -0.04
CA ILE A 231 -5.25 -4.67 -0.16
C ILE A 231 -4.50 -4.83 1.17
N ALA A 232 -4.09 -3.73 1.80
CA ALA A 232 -3.39 -3.75 3.08
C ALA A 232 -4.22 -4.35 4.22
N LEU A 233 -5.55 -4.12 4.22
CA LEU A 233 -6.49 -4.73 5.16
C LEU A 233 -6.58 -6.24 4.97
N HIS A 234 -6.67 -6.71 3.73
CA HIS A 234 -6.70 -8.15 3.43
C HIS A 234 -5.37 -8.84 3.73
N ALA A 235 -4.25 -8.14 3.55
CA ALA A 235 -2.91 -8.65 3.81
C ALA A 235 -2.43 -8.45 5.26
N ALA A 236 -3.32 -8.08 6.19
CA ALA A 236 -2.93 -7.80 7.56
C ALA A 236 -2.17 -8.99 8.21
N PRO A 237 -1.01 -8.75 8.87
CA PRO A 237 -0.09 -9.81 9.29
C PRO A 237 -0.51 -10.53 10.58
N GLY A 238 -1.71 -10.27 11.13
CA GLY A 238 -2.17 -10.95 12.35
C GLY A 238 -1.54 -10.47 13.66
N LEU A 239 -0.75 -9.39 13.64
CA LEU A 239 0.05 -8.94 14.80
C LEU A 239 -0.79 -8.20 15.86
N GLY A 240 -0.36 -8.35 17.12
CA GLY A 240 -0.97 -7.67 18.27
C GLY A 240 -2.22 -8.36 18.83
N HIS A 241 -2.59 -7.96 20.05
CA HIS A 241 -3.71 -8.53 20.80
C HIS A 241 -4.99 -7.66 20.76
N GLY A 242 -4.95 -6.51 20.10
CA GLY A 242 -6.11 -5.61 19.92
C GLY A 242 -6.31 -5.26 18.44
N HIS A 243 -6.44 -3.97 18.13
CA HIS A 243 -6.45 -3.47 16.76
C HIS A 243 -5.04 -3.51 16.18
N GLY A 244 -4.76 -4.51 15.36
CA GLY A 244 -3.44 -4.71 14.77
C GLY A 244 -3.20 -3.84 13.52
N PRO A 245 -1.95 -3.76 13.05
CA PRO A 245 -1.57 -2.98 11.88
C PRO A 245 -2.03 -3.62 10.57
N LEU A 246 -2.07 -2.81 9.51
CA LEU A 246 -2.29 -3.25 8.13
C LEU A 246 -1.04 -3.90 7.51
N GLY A 247 -1.24 -4.74 6.50
CA GLY A 247 -0.20 -5.41 5.72
C GLY A 247 0.44 -4.53 4.64
N HIS A 248 1.01 -3.39 5.02
CA HIS A 248 1.58 -2.41 4.08
C HIS A 248 2.65 -3.02 3.15
N ALA A 249 3.52 -3.87 3.70
CA ALA A 249 4.65 -4.47 2.97
C ALA A 249 4.21 -5.45 1.88
N ASP A 250 3.00 -6.00 2.00
CA ASP A 250 2.43 -6.96 1.06
C ASP A 250 1.51 -6.29 0.03
N VAL A 251 1.35 -4.96 0.09
CA VAL A 251 0.60 -4.23 -0.93
C VAL A 251 1.42 -4.16 -2.21
N ARG A 252 1.06 -5.01 -3.16
CA ARG A 252 1.55 -4.93 -4.54
C ARG A 252 0.51 -4.22 -5.39
N GLN A 253 0.76 -2.93 -5.62
CA GLN A 253 -0.03 -2.15 -6.55
C GLN A 253 0.43 -2.42 -7.98
N ASP A 254 0.03 -3.58 -8.49
CA ASP A 254 0.12 -3.90 -9.91
C ASP A 254 -0.95 -3.12 -10.69
N VAL A 255 -1.14 -1.83 -10.36
CA VAL A 255 -2.17 -0.92 -10.90
C VAL A 255 -1.58 0.39 -11.43
N GLY A 256 -2.12 0.88 -12.55
CA GLY A 256 -1.69 2.09 -13.28
C GLY A 256 -1.49 1.84 -14.79
N PRO A 257 -1.17 2.88 -15.58
CA PRO A 257 -1.47 2.90 -17.02
C PRO A 257 -0.55 2.06 -17.92
N GLY A 258 0.64 1.67 -17.46
CA GLY A 258 1.57 0.86 -18.26
C GLY A 258 1.19 -0.63 -18.34
N PRO A 259 1.74 -1.39 -19.31
CA PRO A 259 1.52 -2.83 -19.42
C PRO A 259 2.06 -3.55 -18.18
N ARG A 260 1.30 -4.55 -17.70
CA ARG A 260 1.67 -5.37 -16.54
C ARG A 260 1.44 -6.84 -16.84
N LEU A 261 2.42 -7.65 -16.48
CA LEU A 261 2.25 -9.09 -16.47
C LEU A 261 1.39 -9.47 -15.27
N ASN A 262 0.12 -9.80 -15.52
CA ASN A 262 -0.81 -10.23 -14.47
C ASN A 262 -0.59 -11.70 -14.09
N GLN A 263 -0.56 -12.58 -15.08
CA GLN A 263 -0.35 -14.02 -14.89
C GLN A 263 0.16 -14.67 -16.18
N VAL A 264 0.73 -15.86 -16.04
CA VAL A 264 0.98 -16.79 -17.14
C VAL A 264 0.03 -17.98 -16.97
N THR A 265 -0.67 -18.39 -18.02
CA THR A 265 -1.44 -19.65 -18.04
C THR A 265 -0.69 -20.66 -18.89
N VAL A 266 -0.42 -21.83 -18.33
CA VAL A 266 0.15 -22.96 -19.07
C VAL A 266 -0.92 -24.00 -19.37
N PRO A 267 -0.90 -24.64 -20.55
CA PRO A 267 -1.87 -25.67 -20.88
C PRO A 267 -1.64 -26.91 -20.01
N CYS A 268 -2.69 -27.61 -19.65
CA CYS A 268 -2.62 -28.94 -19.05
C CYS A 268 -3.55 -29.92 -19.75
N GLN A 269 -3.29 -31.21 -19.57
CA GLN A 269 -4.14 -32.30 -20.10
C GLN A 269 -4.87 -33.03 -18.97
N ASP A 270 -4.16 -33.27 -17.87
CA ASP A 270 -4.70 -33.83 -16.63
C ASP A 270 -4.70 -32.74 -15.55
N TYR A 271 -5.90 -32.25 -15.22
CA TYR A 271 -6.12 -31.22 -14.21
C TYR A 271 -5.63 -31.66 -12.82
N GLU A 272 -6.00 -32.86 -12.37
CA GLU A 272 -5.69 -33.32 -11.02
C GLU A 272 -4.19 -33.55 -10.84
N ALA A 273 -3.54 -34.19 -11.83
CA ALA A 273 -2.09 -34.38 -11.82
C ALA A 273 -1.35 -33.02 -11.81
N SER A 274 -1.83 -32.05 -12.59
CA SER A 274 -1.23 -30.73 -12.67
C SER A 274 -1.42 -29.94 -11.37
N VAL A 275 -2.61 -29.97 -10.77
CA VAL A 275 -2.86 -29.36 -9.45
C VAL A 275 -1.95 -29.96 -8.39
N ALA A 276 -1.83 -31.29 -8.35
CA ALA A 276 -0.95 -31.98 -7.42
C ALA A 276 0.52 -31.58 -7.61
N PHE A 277 0.97 -31.45 -8.87
CA PHE A 277 2.33 -31.04 -9.21
C PHE A 277 2.65 -29.62 -8.72
N TYR A 278 1.83 -28.62 -9.08
CA TYR A 278 2.09 -27.23 -8.70
C TYR A 278 1.98 -27.00 -7.17
N ARG A 279 1.09 -27.72 -6.48
CA ARG A 279 1.06 -27.73 -5.01
C ARG A 279 2.32 -28.34 -4.40
N ARG A 280 2.84 -29.42 -5.01
CA ARG A 280 4.08 -30.06 -4.58
C ARG A 280 5.32 -29.18 -4.78
N LEU A 281 5.31 -28.34 -5.81
CA LEU A 281 6.31 -27.27 -5.98
C LEU A 281 6.25 -26.20 -4.87
N GLY A 282 5.22 -26.21 -4.02
CA GLY A 282 5.05 -25.24 -2.93
C GLY A 282 4.16 -24.05 -3.28
N LEU A 283 3.48 -24.06 -4.43
CA LEU A 283 2.55 -23.00 -4.79
C LEU A 283 1.19 -23.20 -4.09
N ARG A 284 0.60 -22.09 -3.63
CA ARG A 284 -0.69 -22.09 -2.93
C ARG A 284 -1.84 -22.03 -3.94
N LEU A 285 -2.75 -22.99 -3.91
CA LEU A 285 -3.96 -22.97 -4.75
C LEU A 285 -4.90 -21.84 -4.30
N LEU A 286 -5.18 -20.88 -5.18
CA LEU A 286 -6.07 -19.74 -4.94
C LEU A 286 -7.47 -19.93 -5.50
N VAL A 287 -7.55 -20.44 -6.73
CA VAL A 287 -8.80 -20.64 -7.47
C VAL A 287 -8.80 -22.06 -7.99
N ALA A 288 -9.89 -22.78 -7.74
CA ALA A 288 -10.13 -24.11 -8.27
C ALA A 288 -11.47 -24.10 -9.02
N SER A 289 -11.43 -24.42 -10.32
CA SER A 289 -12.60 -24.59 -11.17
C SER A 289 -12.45 -25.91 -11.95
N PRO A 290 -12.55 -27.05 -11.23
CA PRO A 290 -12.38 -28.36 -11.85
C PRO A 290 -13.48 -28.64 -12.88
N PRO A 291 -13.18 -29.44 -13.93
CA PRO A 291 -11.87 -30.02 -14.22
C PRO A 291 -11.01 -29.12 -15.13
N ARG A 292 -11.35 -27.83 -15.28
CA ARG A 292 -10.79 -26.98 -16.36
C ARG A 292 -9.65 -26.08 -15.93
N TYR A 293 -9.76 -25.41 -14.79
CA TYR A 293 -8.89 -24.28 -14.48
C TYR A 293 -8.47 -24.25 -13.03
N ALA A 294 -7.19 -23.97 -12.78
CA ALA A 294 -6.71 -23.66 -11.45
C ALA A 294 -5.72 -22.49 -11.51
N ARG A 295 -5.74 -21.65 -10.48
CA ARG A 295 -4.78 -20.56 -10.29
C ARG A 295 -4.05 -20.73 -8.97
N PHE A 296 -2.74 -20.58 -9.02
CA PHE A 296 -1.84 -20.69 -7.88
C PHE A 296 -1.13 -19.37 -7.62
N GLU A 297 -0.65 -19.22 -6.39
CA GLU A 297 0.18 -18.12 -5.93
C GLU A 297 1.55 -18.65 -5.49
N THR A 298 2.60 -17.94 -5.88
CA THR A 298 3.96 -18.15 -5.38
C THR A 298 4.15 -17.46 -4.03
N ALA A 299 5.20 -17.80 -3.29
CA ALA A 299 5.54 -17.10 -2.03
C ALA A 299 5.74 -15.58 -2.22
N GLY A 300 6.10 -15.14 -3.43
CA GLY A 300 6.24 -13.73 -3.79
C GLY A 300 4.94 -13.06 -4.28
N GLY A 301 3.77 -13.70 -4.17
CA GLY A 301 2.47 -13.11 -4.54
C GLY A 301 2.15 -13.10 -6.04
N THR A 302 3.09 -13.49 -6.91
CA THR A 302 2.83 -13.63 -8.36
C THR A 302 2.00 -14.89 -8.61
N THR A 303 1.07 -14.82 -9.58
CA THR A 303 0.18 -15.93 -9.91
C THR A 303 0.58 -16.67 -11.19
N LEU A 304 0.29 -17.96 -11.20
CA LEU A 304 0.43 -18.88 -12.33
C LEU A 304 -0.88 -19.66 -12.44
N SER A 305 -1.41 -19.87 -13.64
CA SER A 305 -2.58 -20.72 -13.85
C SER A 305 -2.30 -21.90 -14.77
N ILE A 306 -3.10 -22.94 -14.60
CA ILE A 306 -3.24 -24.04 -15.54
C ILE A 306 -4.64 -24.02 -16.13
N GLU A 307 -4.76 -24.37 -17.40
CA GLU A 307 -6.05 -24.57 -18.05
C GLU A 307 -6.02 -25.82 -18.94
N VAL A 308 -7.07 -26.64 -18.87
CA VAL A 308 -7.24 -27.79 -19.76
C VAL A 308 -7.56 -27.28 -21.16
N ALA A 309 -6.71 -27.66 -22.12
CA ALA A 309 -6.89 -27.28 -23.51
C ALA A 309 -8.25 -27.76 -24.05
N THR A 310 -9.02 -26.85 -24.64
CA THR A 310 -10.36 -27.17 -25.17
C THR A 310 -10.36 -27.56 -26.65
N ASP A 311 -9.32 -27.20 -27.41
CA ASP A 311 -9.16 -27.52 -28.82
C ASP A 311 -7.80 -28.20 -29.11
N ALA A 312 -7.73 -29.00 -30.19
CA ALA A 312 -6.50 -29.70 -30.59
C ALA A 312 -5.31 -28.77 -30.91
N THR A 313 -5.59 -27.51 -31.26
CA THR A 313 -4.58 -26.45 -31.44
C THR A 313 -4.03 -25.91 -30.12
N ASP A 314 -4.82 -25.95 -29.04
CA ASP A 314 -4.41 -25.59 -27.67
C ASP A 314 -3.76 -26.78 -26.94
N ALA A 315 -4.01 -28.00 -27.41
CA ALA A 315 -3.60 -29.25 -26.76
C ALA A 315 -2.10 -29.57 -26.89
N THR A 316 -1.38 -28.86 -27.77
CA THR A 316 0.07 -29.00 -27.89
C THR A 316 0.76 -27.86 -27.16
N ALA A 317 1.44 -28.20 -26.06
CA ALA A 317 2.47 -27.35 -25.50
C ALA A 317 3.50 -27.10 -26.60
N GLY A 318 3.43 -25.94 -27.26
CA GLY A 318 4.45 -25.52 -28.20
C GLY A 318 5.82 -25.52 -27.48
N PRO A 319 6.92 -25.90 -28.15
CA PRO A 319 8.25 -26.06 -27.54
C PRO A 319 8.91 -24.78 -26.97
N GLY A 320 8.17 -23.67 -26.83
CA GLY A 320 8.72 -22.34 -26.62
C GLY A 320 8.60 -21.74 -25.21
N ILE A 321 7.62 -22.11 -24.38
CA ILE A 321 7.38 -21.43 -23.11
C ILE A 321 8.14 -22.13 -21.98
N THR A 322 8.97 -21.38 -21.25
CA THR A 322 9.61 -21.83 -20.01
C THR A 322 9.17 -20.93 -18.87
N VAL A 323 8.60 -21.51 -17.82
CA VAL A 323 8.22 -20.79 -16.60
C VAL A 323 9.42 -20.78 -15.64
N TYR A 324 9.82 -19.60 -15.18
CA TYR A 324 10.93 -19.44 -14.24
C TYR A 324 10.39 -19.20 -12.83
N LEU A 325 10.89 -19.96 -11.86
CA LEU A 325 10.57 -19.83 -10.43
C LEU A 325 11.87 -19.63 -9.64
N GLU A 326 11.94 -18.55 -8.86
CA GLU A 326 13.14 -18.20 -8.09
C GLU A 326 13.07 -18.73 -6.65
N SER A 327 14.20 -19.20 -6.13
CA SER A 327 14.41 -19.51 -4.71
C SER A 327 15.77 -18.97 -4.26
N ASP A 328 15.83 -18.42 -3.04
CA ASP A 328 17.09 -18.00 -2.40
C ASP A 328 17.93 -19.20 -1.93
N ASP A 329 17.33 -20.38 -1.81
CA ASP A 329 18.00 -21.65 -1.53
C ASP A 329 17.53 -22.70 -2.55
N LEU A 330 18.11 -22.64 -3.74
CA LEU A 330 17.73 -23.52 -4.85
C LEU A 330 18.10 -24.97 -4.56
N ASP A 331 19.28 -25.22 -3.98
CA ASP A 331 19.77 -26.57 -3.71
C ASP A 331 18.90 -27.31 -2.71
N ALA A 332 18.53 -26.67 -1.59
CA ALA A 332 17.65 -27.30 -0.61
C ALA A 332 16.25 -27.55 -1.21
N TRP A 333 15.73 -26.61 -2.00
CA TRP A 333 14.41 -26.77 -2.63
C TRP A 333 14.40 -27.93 -3.62
N VAL A 334 15.39 -28.02 -4.50
CA VAL A 334 15.51 -29.13 -5.47
C VAL A 334 15.69 -30.46 -4.76
N ALA A 335 16.54 -30.53 -3.73
CA ALA A 335 16.72 -31.74 -2.93
C ALA A 335 15.39 -32.20 -2.28
N ALA A 336 14.63 -31.27 -1.70
CA ALA A 336 13.32 -31.56 -1.12
C ALA A 336 12.33 -32.08 -2.17
N LEU A 337 12.27 -31.46 -3.35
CA LEU A 337 11.40 -31.90 -4.45
C LEU A 337 11.80 -33.28 -4.98
N THR A 338 13.10 -33.53 -5.19
CA THR A 338 13.59 -34.84 -5.62
C THR A 338 13.22 -35.93 -4.61
N ALA A 339 13.28 -35.66 -3.31
CA ALA A 339 12.86 -36.61 -2.27
C ALA A 339 11.35 -36.96 -2.35
N THR A 340 10.52 -36.12 -2.96
CA THR A 340 9.10 -36.41 -3.22
C THR A 340 8.85 -37.18 -4.53
N GLY A 341 9.92 -37.57 -5.23
CA GLY A 341 9.87 -38.29 -6.51
C GLY A 341 9.75 -37.40 -7.75
N LEU A 342 9.96 -36.09 -7.64
CA LEU A 342 10.04 -35.21 -8.82
C LEU A 342 11.35 -35.45 -9.58
N ALA A 343 11.22 -35.68 -10.89
CA ALA A 343 12.37 -35.83 -11.78
C ALA A 343 12.82 -34.46 -12.31
N PHE A 344 14.13 -34.24 -12.32
CA PHE A 344 14.79 -33.07 -12.91
C PHE A 344 15.63 -33.50 -14.10
N ASP A 345 15.70 -32.64 -15.12
CA ASP A 345 16.57 -32.82 -16.29
C ASP A 345 18.05 -32.80 -15.87
N HIS A 346 18.39 -31.98 -14.88
CA HIS A 346 19.70 -31.89 -14.24
C HIS A 346 19.59 -31.30 -12.83
N PRO A 347 20.56 -31.58 -11.92
CA PRO A 347 20.64 -30.90 -10.62
C PRO A 347 20.95 -29.40 -10.77
N PRO A 348 20.90 -28.60 -9.69
CA PRO A 348 21.30 -27.20 -9.73
C PRO A 348 22.74 -27.03 -10.23
N ILE A 349 22.91 -26.26 -11.30
CA ILE A 349 24.20 -25.96 -11.93
C ILE A 349 24.35 -24.46 -12.16
N ASP A 350 25.58 -23.97 -12.04
CA ASP A 350 25.90 -22.57 -12.33
C ASP A 350 25.98 -22.33 -13.83
N GLN A 351 25.39 -21.23 -14.28
CA GLN A 351 25.33 -20.82 -15.68
C GLN A 351 26.33 -19.69 -15.99
N PRO A 352 26.75 -19.51 -17.25
CA PRO A 352 27.65 -18.43 -17.66
C PRO A 352 27.13 -17.01 -17.33
N TRP A 353 25.80 -16.83 -17.28
CA TRP A 353 25.14 -15.59 -16.85
C TRP A 353 24.94 -15.51 -15.32
N ARG A 354 25.73 -16.28 -14.56
CA ARG A 354 25.83 -16.24 -13.09
C ARG A 354 24.55 -16.60 -12.33
N TRP A 355 23.61 -17.27 -12.99
CA TRP A 355 22.46 -17.85 -12.32
C TRP A 355 22.76 -19.30 -11.98
N ARG A 356 22.20 -19.78 -10.88
CA ARG A 356 22.14 -21.21 -10.60
C ARG A 356 20.78 -21.73 -11.07
N GLU A 357 20.76 -22.81 -11.85
CA GLU A 357 19.54 -23.31 -12.49
C GLU A 357 19.37 -24.82 -12.33
N ALA A 358 18.13 -25.27 -12.11
CA ALA A 358 17.67 -26.64 -12.24
C ALA A 358 16.42 -26.66 -13.14
N ARG A 359 16.30 -27.67 -14.01
CA ARG A 359 15.22 -27.74 -15.00
C ARG A 359 14.40 -29.01 -14.83
N LEU A 360 13.09 -28.89 -15.07
CA LEU A 360 12.14 -29.98 -15.00
C LEU A 360 10.93 -29.71 -15.89
N ARG A 361 10.02 -30.67 -15.97
CA ARG A 361 8.75 -30.56 -16.70
C ARG A 361 7.56 -30.85 -15.80
N ASP A 362 6.46 -30.18 -16.06
CA ASP A 362 5.18 -30.53 -15.45
C ASP A 362 4.53 -31.75 -16.16
N PRO A 363 3.41 -32.28 -15.65
CA PRO A 363 2.74 -33.44 -16.24
C PRO A 363 2.30 -33.26 -17.71
N ALA A 364 2.09 -32.03 -18.15
CA ALA A 364 1.73 -31.70 -19.52
C ALA A 364 2.95 -31.43 -20.42
N GLY A 365 4.17 -31.55 -19.87
CA GLY A 365 5.42 -31.38 -20.59
C GLY A 365 5.92 -29.94 -20.67
N ASN A 366 5.25 -28.97 -20.02
CA ASN A 366 5.68 -27.58 -19.98
C ASN A 366 7.04 -27.47 -19.28
N ARG A 367 7.91 -26.59 -19.77
CA ARG A 367 9.27 -26.43 -19.23
C ARG A 367 9.25 -25.51 -18.01
N LEU A 368 9.88 -25.95 -16.93
CA LEU A 368 10.12 -25.14 -15.75
C LEU A 368 11.63 -24.98 -15.52
N CYS A 369 12.04 -23.78 -15.12
CA CYS A 369 13.37 -23.49 -14.65
C CYS A 369 13.27 -22.98 -13.21
N LEU A 370 13.78 -23.76 -12.26
CA LEU A 370 13.98 -23.31 -10.89
C LEU A 370 15.36 -22.66 -10.84
N TYR A 371 15.46 -21.41 -10.38
CA TYR A 371 16.72 -20.69 -10.42
C TYR A 371 16.97 -19.85 -9.17
N GLN A 372 18.23 -19.46 -9.01
CA GLN A 372 18.69 -18.50 -8.01
C GLN A 372 19.59 -17.48 -8.71
N ALA A 373 19.23 -16.21 -8.61
CA ALA A 373 19.98 -15.11 -9.24
C ALA A 373 20.29 -13.95 -8.27
N GLY A 374 19.55 -13.83 -7.16
CA GLY A 374 19.76 -12.78 -6.16
C GLY A 374 19.63 -11.38 -6.78
N GLU A 375 20.54 -10.47 -6.44
CA GLU A 375 20.52 -9.11 -7.00
C GLU A 375 20.75 -9.06 -8.51
N LEU A 376 21.47 -10.05 -9.08
CA LEU A 376 21.80 -10.10 -10.51
C LEU A 376 20.55 -10.32 -11.38
N ARG A 377 19.43 -10.75 -10.79
CA ARG A 377 18.14 -10.74 -11.48
C ARG A 377 17.70 -9.34 -11.87
N ARG A 378 17.95 -8.36 -11.00
CA ARG A 378 17.50 -6.97 -11.16
C ARG A 378 18.63 -6.05 -11.62
N PHE A 379 19.87 -6.33 -11.23
CA PHE A 379 21.03 -5.48 -11.46
C PHE A 379 22.21 -6.28 -12.05
N PRO A 380 22.03 -6.98 -13.19
CA PRO A 380 23.15 -7.66 -13.83
C PRO A 380 24.15 -6.64 -14.42
N PRO A 381 25.45 -6.98 -14.53
CA PRO A 381 26.46 -6.12 -15.17
C PRO A 381 26.15 -5.71 -16.61
N TRP A 382 25.33 -6.49 -17.32
CA TRP A 382 24.86 -6.23 -18.69
C TRP A 382 23.47 -5.57 -18.73
N ARG A 383 22.97 -5.03 -17.61
CA ARG A 383 21.69 -4.31 -17.59
C ARG A 383 21.80 -3.09 -18.49
N HIS A 384 20.92 -3.01 -19.48
CA HIS A 384 20.79 -1.82 -20.31
C HIS A 384 20.40 -0.63 -19.42
N THR A 385 21.25 0.38 -19.34
CA THR A 385 20.89 1.69 -18.78
C THR A 385 20.13 2.44 -19.87
N ALA A 386 18.87 2.79 -19.63
CA ALA A 386 18.17 3.69 -20.53
C ALA A 386 18.84 5.06 -20.43
N ASP A 387 19.51 5.50 -21.49
CA ASP A 387 19.90 6.90 -21.68
C ASP A 387 18.68 7.76 -22.03
#